data_AF-A0A961G6H1-F1
#
_entry.id   AF-A0A961G6H1-F1
#
_cell.length_a   1.000
_cell.length_b   1.000
_cell.length_c   1.000
_cell.angle_alpha   90.00
_cell.angle_beta   90.00
_cell.angle_gamma   90.00
#
_symmetry.space_group_name_H-M   'P 1'
#
loop_
_entity.id
_entity.type
_entity.pdbx_description
1 polymer ?
#
loop_
_entity_poly.entity_id
_entity_poly.type
_entity_poly.pdbx_seq_one_letter_code
_entity_poly.pdbx_strand_id
1 'polypeptide(L)'
;MAKGKLPHYITMKSGAPLAAAGIWSSWRDRDTEQRVLTCAILTGTPNQLLEPIHDRMPCILPEDAWTPWLDRSNDDVDALRSLLTVYPASEMSETPVSTLVNNVRNDAPELIAPLKTPVVDRP
;
A
#
# COMPACT_ATOMS: atom_id res chain seq x y z
N MET A 1 27.15 -7.06 6.10
CA MET A 1 25.73 -6.94 6.47
C MET A 1 25.18 -5.71 5.77
N ALA A 2 24.15 -5.84 4.93
CA ALA A 2 23.59 -4.68 4.23
C ALA A 2 22.98 -3.72 5.26
N LYS A 3 23.50 -2.49 5.33
CA LYS A 3 22.90 -1.37 6.06
C LYS A 3 21.63 -0.98 5.30
N GLY A 4 20.48 -1.52 5.69
CA GLY A 4 19.17 -1.21 5.11
C GLY A 4 18.06 -1.41 6.13
N LYS A 5 16.93 -0.70 5.96
CA LYS A 5 15.73 -0.97 6.76
C LYS A 5 15.28 -2.41 6.52
N LEU A 6 14.86 -3.08 7.59
CA LEU A 6 14.27 -4.41 7.50
C LEU A 6 12.96 -4.31 6.70
N PRO A 7 12.73 -5.15 5.68
CA PRO A 7 11.46 -5.13 4.94
C PRO A 7 10.35 -5.81 5.74
N HIS A 8 9.14 -5.29 5.60
CA HIS A 8 7.94 -5.78 6.26
C HIS A 8 6.85 -6.03 5.22
N TYR A 9 6.17 -7.16 5.32
CA TYR A 9 4.98 -7.50 4.55
C TYR A 9 3.74 -7.15 5.37
N ILE A 10 2.90 -6.27 4.82
CA ILE A 10 1.71 -5.73 5.47
C ILE A 10 0.46 -6.32 4.81
N THR A 11 -0.46 -6.88 5.59
CA THR A 11 -1.66 -7.55 5.10
C THR A 11 -2.90 -7.23 5.93
N MET A 12 -4.07 -7.58 5.40
CA MET A 12 -5.31 -7.65 6.18
C MET A 12 -5.32 -8.92 7.04
N LYS A 13 -5.77 -8.82 8.29
CA LYS A 13 -5.99 -9.98 9.16
C LYS A 13 -7.01 -10.96 8.60
N SER A 14 -7.97 -10.47 7.82
CA SER A 14 -8.98 -11.29 7.13
C SER A 14 -8.39 -12.16 6.02
N GLY A 15 -7.16 -11.89 5.57
CA GLY A 15 -6.58 -12.50 4.37
C GLY A 15 -7.09 -11.90 3.06
N ALA A 16 -8.00 -10.92 3.11
CA ALA A 16 -8.46 -10.20 1.93
C ALA A 16 -7.36 -9.28 1.36
N PRO A 17 -7.43 -8.94 0.06
CA PRO A 17 -6.58 -7.90 -0.52
C PRO A 17 -6.77 -6.53 0.14
N LEU A 18 -5.73 -5.70 0.09
CA LEU A 18 -5.81 -4.29 0.43
C LEU A 18 -6.39 -3.49 -0.74
N ALA A 19 -7.42 -2.67 -0.49
CA ALA A 19 -7.96 -1.72 -1.46
C ALA A 19 -7.40 -0.33 -1.16
N ALA A 20 -6.47 0.18 -1.98
CA ALA A 20 -5.90 1.50 -1.81
C ALA A 20 -6.58 2.53 -2.72
N ALA A 21 -6.89 3.70 -2.16
CA ALA A 21 -7.36 4.85 -2.91
C ALA A 21 -6.30 5.27 -3.94
N GLY A 22 -6.71 5.41 -5.20
CA GLY A 22 -5.84 5.78 -6.29
C GLY A 22 -6.50 6.74 -7.26
N ILE A 23 -5.68 7.57 -7.89
CA ILE A 23 -6.06 8.43 -9.00
C ILE A 23 -5.42 7.89 -10.28
N TRP A 24 -6.04 8.16 -11.42
CA TRP A 24 -5.50 7.74 -12.71
C TRP A 24 -5.69 8.82 -13.76
N SER A 25 -4.83 8.80 -14.77
CA SER A 25 -4.98 9.64 -15.95
C SER A 25 -4.52 8.88 -17.20
N SER A 26 -5.11 9.22 -18.34
CA SER A 26 -4.59 8.79 -19.63
C SER A 26 -3.89 9.95 -20.33
N TRP A 27 -2.70 9.70 -20.85
CA TRP A 27 -1.98 10.65 -21.68
C TRP A 27 -1.56 9.98 -23.00
N ARG A 28 -1.18 10.78 -23.99
CA ARG A 28 -0.70 10.28 -25.29
C ARG A 28 0.80 10.52 -25.36
N ASP A 29 1.54 9.44 -25.56
CA ASP A 29 2.98 9.49 -25.77
C ASP A 29 3.29 10.27 -27.05
N ARG A 30 4.22 11.22 -26.97
CA ARG A 30 4.49 12.15 -28.07
C ARG A 30 5.30 11.51 -29.20
N ASP A 31 6.07 10.49 -28.89
CA ASP A 31 6.98 9.84 -29.85
C ASP A 31 6.30 8.66 -30.54
N THR A 32 5.52 7.89 -29.77
CA THR A 32 4.84 6.67 -30.23
C THR A 32 3.37 6.88 -30.57
N GLU A 33 2.81 8.04 -30.23
CA GLU A 33 1.38 8.37 -30.31
C GLU A 33 0.45 7.43 -29.52
N GLN A 34 1.00 6.54 -28.70
CA GLN A 34 0.23 5.55 -27.96
C GLN A 34 -0.47 6.18 -26.76
N ARG A 35 -1.69 5.72 -26.48
CA ARG A 35 -2.39 6.08 -25.24
C ARG A 35 -1.81 5.28 -24.08
N VAL A 36 -1.31 5.98 -23.08
CA VAL A 36 -0.77 5.40 -21.85
C VAL A 36 -1.71 5.70 -20.69
N LEU A 37 -2.09 4.64 -19.97
CA LEU A 37 -2.83 4.74 -18.71
C LEU A 37 -1.83 4.71 -17.57
N THR A 38 -1.93 5.69 -16.67
CA THR A 38 -1.09 5.80 -15.49
C THR A 38 -1.96 5.96 -14.26
N CYS A 39 -1.51 5.42 -13.14
CA CYS A 39 -2.17 5.60 -11.86
C CYS A 39 -1.15 5.98 -10.77
N ALA A 40 -1.66 6.58 -9.70
CA ALA A 40 -0.92 6.86 -8.50
C ALA A 40 -1.76 6.44 -7.28
N ILE A 41 -1.10 5.83 -6.31
CA ILE A 41 -1.71 5.48 -5.02
C ILE A 41 -1.62 6.71 -4.12
N LEU A 42 -2.73 7.07 -3.48
CA LEU A 42 -2.74 8.12 -2.47
C LEU A 42 -2.13 7.58 -1.18
N THR A 43 -1.31 8.41 -0.54
CA THR A 43 -0.64 8.07 0.72
C THR A 43 -0.93 9.13 1.77
N GLY A 44 -1.10 8.70 3.02
CA GLY A 44 -1.32 9.55 4.17
C GLY A 44 -0.48 9.13 5.38
N THR A 45 -0.86 9.64 6.55
CA THR A 45 -0.22 9.32 7.83
C THR A 45 -0.41 7.83 8.17
N PRO A 46 0.61 7.15 8.71
CA PRO A 46 0.47 5.76 9.15
C PRO A 46 -0.44 5.64 10.37
N ASN A 47 -0.98 4.45 10.56
CA ASN A 47 -1.56 4.04 11.84
C ASN A 47 -0.46 3.56 12.81
N GLN A 48 -0.86 3.21 14.04
CA GLN A 48 0.06 2.75 15.09
C GLN A 48 0.86 1.48 14.73
N LEU A 49 0.37 0.63 13.80
CA LEU A 49 1.10 -0.55 13.33
C LEU A 49 2.25 -0.16 12.40
N LEU A 50 2.03 0.82 11.51
CA LEU A 50 3.00 1.20 10.47
C LEU A 50 3.93 2.34 10.89
N GLU A 51 3.55 3.15 11.88
CA GLU A 51 4.33 4.31 12.36
C GLU A 51 5.80 3.96 12.70
N PRO A 52 6.12 2.82 13.36
CA PRO A 52 7.51 2.43 13.63
C PRO A 52 8.32 2.03 12.38
N ILE A 53 7.63 1.72 11.26
CA ILE A 53 8.20 1.15 10.04
C ILE A 53 8.45 2.24 9.00
N HIS A 54 7.47 3.11 8.77
CA HIS A 54 7.50 4.15 7.76
C HIS A 54 6.61 5.34 8.14
N ASP A 55 6.98 6.54 7.69
CA ASP A 55 6.26 7.80 7.90
C ASP A 55 5.01 7.97 7.01
N ARG A 56 4.69 6.98 6.16
CA ARG A 56 3.58 7.04 5.21
C ARG A 56 2.93 5.68 5.06
N MET A 57 1.64 5.70 4.75
CA MET A 57 0.82 4.53 4.50
C MET A 57 -0.10 4.80 3.30
N PRO A 58 -0.40 3.80 2.45
CA PRO A 58 -1.46 3.93 1.46
C PRO A 58 -2.80 4.26 2.12
N CYS A 59 -3.59 5.16 1.54
CA CYS A 59 -4.95 5.40 2.03
C CYS A 59 -5.82 4.18 1.68
N ILE A 60 -5.98 3.25 2.63
CA ILE A 60 -6.79 2.04 2.46
C ILE A 60 -8.27 2.38 2.62
N LEU A 61 -9.10 1.89 1.71
CA LEU A 61 -10.55 2.11 1.70
C LEU A 61 -11.29 0.90 2.26
N PRO A 62 -12.12 1.06 3.30
CA PRO A 62 -13.07 0.02 3.69
C PRO A 62 -14.11 -0.22 2.60
N GLU A 63 -14.76 -1.39 2.62
CA GLU A 63 -15.66 -1.85 1.56
C GLU A 63 -16.83 -0.89 1.29
N ASP A 64 -17.38 -0.27 2.34
CA ASP A 64 -18.45 0.71 2.26
C ASP A 64 -18.04 2.02 1.55
N ALA A 65 -16.74 2.32 1.47
CA ALA A 65 -16.21 3.47 0.76
C ALA A 65 -15.94 3.18 -0.74
N TRP A 66 -16.01 1.92 -1.19
CA TRP A 66 -15.65 1.58 -2.58
C TRP A 66 -16.62 2.14 -3.60
N THR A 67 -17.92 2.01 -3.36
CA THR A 67 -18.96 2.52 -4.27
C THR A 67 -18.83 4.03 -4.48
N PRO A 68 -18.83 4.89 -3.45
CA PRO A 68 -18.69 6.32 -3.66
C PRO A 68 -17.32 6.72 -4.25
N TRP A 69 -16.24 5.96 -3.98
CA TRP A 69 -14.91 6.22 -4.54
C TRP A 69 -14.81 5.90 -6.04
N LEU A 70 -15.46 4.83 -6.49
CA LEU A 70 -15.41 4.36 -7.87
C LEU A 70 -16.52 4.94 -8.76
N ASP A 71 -17.48 5.66 -8.18
CA ASP A 71 -18.55 6.31 -8.93
C ASP A 71 -17.99 7.44 -9.81
N ARG A 72 -18.04 7.23 -11.13
CA ARG A 72 -17.56 8.19 -12.13
C ARG A 72 -18.43 9.43 -12.26
N SER A 73 -19.65 9.38 -11.71
CA SER A 73 -20.56 10.52 -11.66
C SER A 73 -20.39 11.36 -10.40
N ASN A 74 -19.60 10.89 -9.43
CA ASN A 74 -19.29 11.63 -8.22
C ASN A 74 -18.19 12.66 -8.48
N ASP A 75 -18.58 13.93 -8.59
CA ASP A 75 -17.70 15.09 -8.73
C ASP A 75 -17.49 15.86 -7.41
N ASP A 76 -18.03 15.36 -6.30
CA ASP A 76 -17.84 15.92 -4.96
C ASP A 76 -16.47 15.51 -4.38
N VAL A 77 -15.47 16.31 -4.70
CA VAL A 77 -14.09 16.09 -4.25
C VAL A 77 -13.96 16.14 -2.73
N ASP A 78 -14.77 16.93 -2.03
CA ASP A 78 -14.66 17.04 -0.57
C ASP A 78 -15.28 15.82 0.12
N ALA A 79 -16.39 15.30 -0.40
CA ALA A 79 -16.91 14.00 0.01
C ALA A 79 -15.89 12.88 -0.22
N LEU A 80 -15.24 12.83 -1.39
CA LEU A 80 -14.19 11.84 -1.68
C LEU A 80 -12.98 11.96 -0.75
N ARG A 81 -12.54 13.19 -0.43
CA ARG A 81 -11.46 13.43 0.55
C ARG A 81 -11.83 12.92 1.94
N SER A 82 -13.11 13.03 2.34
CA SER A 82 -13.56 12.55 3.64
C SER A 82 -13.44 11.03 3.82
N LEU A 83 -13.39 10.26 2.72
CA LEU A 83 -13.15 8.81 2.72
C LEU A 83 -11.67 8.46 3.02
N LEU A 84 -10.74 9.40 2.83
CA LEU A 84 -9.30 9.19 2.99
C LEU A 84 -8.88 9.30 4.45
N THR A 85 -9.28 8.31 5.25
CA THR A 85 -8.97 8.24 6.69
C THR A 85 -7.84 7.25 6.97
N VAL A 86 -7.26 7.34 8.17
CA VAL A 86 -6.23 6.39 8.64
C VAL A 86 -6.92 5.05 8.93
N TYR A 87 -6.49 3.99 8.23
CA TYR A 87 -7.12 2.68 8.35
C TYR A 87 -6.82 1.99 9.70
N PRO A 88 -7.77 1.25 10.31
CA PRO A 88 -7.58 0.65 11.63
C PRO A 88 -6.42 -0.33 11.71
N ALA A 89 -5.46 -0.06 12.60
CA ALA A 89 -4.33 -0.98 12.87
C ALA A 89 -4.80 -2.35 13.36
N SER A 90 -5.94 -2.41 14.06
CA SER A 90 -6.53 -3.64 14.60
C SER A 90 -6.91 -4.66 13.53
N GLU A 91 -7.10 -4.24 12.28
CA GLU A 91 -7.52 -5.07 11.15
C GLU A 91 -6.34 -5.51 10.25
N MET A 92 -5.14 -5.07 10.58
CA MET A 92 -3.95 -5.29 9.78
C MET A 92 -2.93 -6.17 10.52
N SER A 93 -2.10 -6.86 9.74
CA SER A 93 -0.98 -7.67 10.20
C SER A 93 0.31 -7.20 9.56
N GLU A 94 1.39 -7.36 10.29
CA GLU A 94 2.75 -7.08 9.86
C GLU A 94 3.59 -8.35 10.01
N THR A 95 4.49 -8.58 9.07
CA THR A 95 5.39 -9.73 9.09
C THR A 95 6.76 -9.31 8.56
N PRO A 96 7.84 -9.43 9.34
CA PRO A 96 9.18 -9.15 8.84
C PRO A 96 9.58 -10.19 7.79
N VAL A 97 10.10 -9.74 6.65
CA VAL A 97 10.46 -10.60 5.51
C VAL A 97 11.91 -10.42 5.08
N SER A 98 12.37 -11.33 4.22
CA SER A 98 13.73 -11.33 3.71
C SER A 98 14.04 -10.09 2.87
N THR A 99 15.29 -9.60 2.95
CA THR A 99 15.81 -8.56 2.06
C THR A 99 15.85 -8.96 0.59
N LEU A 100 15.56 -10.22 0.26
CA LEU A 100 15.35 -10.66 -1.12
C LEU A 100 14.28 -9.83 -1.83
N VAL A 101 13.25 -9.34 -1.13
CA VAL A 101 12.20 -8.50 -1.72
C VAL A 101 12.70 -7.15 -2.25
N ASN A 102 13.87 -6.68 -1.78
CA ASN A 102 14.44 -5.40 -2.20
C ASN A 102 14.95 -5.42 -3.67
N ASN A 103 15.15 -6.60 -4.25
CA ASN A 103 15.54 -6.74 -5.65
C ASN A 103 14.30 -7.08 -6.50
N VAL A 104 13.87 -6.11 -7.32
CA VAL A 104 12.69 -6.20 -8.19
C VAL A 104 12.75 -7.32 -9.23
N ARG A 105 13.91 -7.96 -9.43
CA ARG A 105 14.04 -9.14 -10.31
C ARG A 105 13.59 -10.44 -9.66
N ASN A 106 13.40 -10.45 -8.35
CA ASN A 106 12.93 -11.62 -7.63
C ASN A 106 11.40 -11.66 -7.68
N ASP A 107 10.85 -12.81 -8.06
CA ASP A 107 9.41 -13.09 -8.06
C ASP A 107 9.20 -14.54 -7.60
N ALA A 108 9.02 -14.72 -6.29
CA ALA A 108 8.89 -16.04 -5.69
C ALA A 108 8.06 -15.98 -4.39
N PRO A 109 7.32 -17.05 -4.03
CA PRO A 109 6.50 -17.08 -2.82
C PRO A 109 7.27 -16.81 -1.52
N GLU A 110 8.56 -17.13 -1.48
CA GLU A 110 9.42 -16.94 -0.30
C GLU A 110 9.65 -15.46 0.04
N LEU A 111 9.37 -14.54 -0.89
CA LEU A 111 9.53 -13.10 -0.66
C LEU A 111 8.58 -12.53 0.39
N ILE A 112 7.44 -13.20 0.59
CA ILE A 112 6.45 -12.84 1.62
C ILE A 112 6.46 -13.81 2.81
N ALA A 113 7.36 -14.80 2.82
CA ALA A 113 7.46 -15.73 3.92
C ALA A 113 8.08 -15.05 5.16
N PRO A 114 7.58 -15.34 6.38
CA PRO A 114 8.18 -14.82 7.59
C PRO A 114 9.66 -15.16 7.70
N LEU A 115 10.46 -14.23 8.23
CA LEU A 115 11.85 -14.52 8.57
C LEU A 115 11.94 -15.67 9.57
N LYS A 116 12.75 -16.69 9.24
CA LYS A 116 12.96 -17.88 10.09
C LYS A 116 13.70 -17.57 11.40
N THR A 117 14.33 -16.41 11.50
CA THR A 117 15.07 -15.98 12.70
C THR A 117 14.37 -14.76 13.29
N PRO A 118 14.06 -14.75 14.60
CA PRO A 118 13.48 -13.58 15.26
C PRO A 118 14.39 -12.36 15.06
N VAL A 119 13.78 -11.25 14.69
CA VAL A 119 14.44 -9.94 14.74
C VAL A 119 14.59 -9.63 16.22
N VAL A 120 15.83 -9.61 16.72
CA VAL A 120 16.11 -9.19 18.10
C VAL A 120 15.58 -7.76 18.26
N ASP A 121 14.79 -7.54 19.31
CA ASP A 121 14.16 -6.24 19.61
C ASP A 121 15.13 -5.09 19.40
N ARG A 122 14.65 -4.06 18.70
CA ARG A 122 15.38 -2.81 18.56
C ARG A 122 15.26 -2.06 19.91
N PRO A 123 16.37 -1.60 20.51
CA PRO A 123 16.34 -0.85 21.77
C PRO A 123 15.57 0.47 21.63
#